data_AF-A2E9M0-F1
#
_entry.id   AF-A2E9M0-F1
#
_cell.length_a   1.000
_cell.length_b   1.000
_cell.length_c   1.000
_cell.angle_alpha   90.00
_cell.angle_beta   90.00
_cell.angle_gamma   90.00
#
_symmetry.space_group_name_H-M   'P 1'
#
loop_
_entity.id
_entity.type
_entity.pdbx_description
1 polymer ?
#
loop_
_entity_poly.entity_id
_entity_poly.type
_entity_poly.pdbx_seq_one_letter_code
_entity_poly.pdbx_strand_id
1 'polypeptide(L)'
;MSKMIRKMQAKKPVQMTFPTLPNELVKYVWFDPSESEDDNVTFRKMKNSYDEMMKIATEYAKKSFDEMMLSREYEKERPLDFHLYSELEKFTILKKEKYFFKYHHFCGTFYAKASSFANQIANFLVHAIAFQVPTSVDIPGFKNYVTKQFDSNTDAKTDLFRYKSLNAKCQPIFSKSLPKPPSHGDVQSSLDESAVYVNYSIHFCPQTVFDDILYKYFKANNKIEPIQELATTVGDQWQKCIENATQTTIQTPQPSNQPTKRSEKLLNIKEIDDTKNFISPSENRKALVPIDLTQLKRFIDSTVSTFKTSDATRTVIVCAIYRIFFDILYMKYSHLLDDQFISNLFFRNCNTFRTMTPNELEITEGIFTDQQKNQPFVSIDKTVDNFHSAVDCIMSVQFCVNPLDLVNSLFQSMQKFNIIMKRNSLEPKFGQLISVIDEETIAKLQLPTSFDDFFSIFYAAITIEPPSNPMAIKDFLVAFSQLKMDPPMAYAASLFSAGVSHLMSTKKMTFKPQPKDSGNPI
;
A
#
# COMPACT_ATOMS: atom_id res chain seq x y z
N MET A 1 -15.13 -71.72 1.89
CA MET A 1 -13.83 -71.34 2.49
C MET A 1 -12.60 -71.81 1.72
N SER A 2 -12.28 -73.12 1.64
CA SER A 2 -11.02 -73.59 1.00
C SER A 2 -10.84 -73.20 -0.49
N LYS A 3 -11.94 -73.08 -1.26
CA LYS A 3 -11.91 -72.58 -2.66
C LYS A 3 -11.73 -71.06 -2.81
N MET A 4 -12.06 -70.27 -1.78
CA MET A 4 -11.93 -68.82 -1.79
C MET A 4 -10.53 -68.39 -1.32
N ILE A 5 -10.00 -69.09 -0.30
CA ILE A 5 -8.62 -68.94 0.17
C ILE A 5 -7.61 -69.32 -0.94
N ARG A 6 -7.89 -70.37 -1.74
CA ARG A 6 -7.09 -70.73 -2.92
C ARG A 6 -7.14 -69.70 -4.06
N LYS A 7 -8.22 -68.91 -4.21
CA LYS A 7 -8.30 -67.82 -5.21
C LYS A 7 -7.54 -66.57 -4.75
N MET A 8 -7.41 -66.35 -3.44
CA MET A 8 -6.65 -65.23 -2.87
C MET A 8 -5.14 -65.51 -2.78
N GLN A 9 -4.72 -66.76 -2.54
CA GLN A 9 -3.29 -67.14 -2.47
C GLN A 9 -2.58 -67.27 -3.83
N ALA A 10 -3.33 -67.31 -4.95
CA ALA A 10 -2.77 -67.46 -6.30
C ALA A 10 -2.46 -66.13 -7.02
N LYS A 11 -2.81 -64.98 -6.44
CA LYS A 11 -2.43 -63.66 -6.97
C LYS A 11 -1.35 -63.09 -6.05
N LYS A 12 -0.24 -62.59 -6.62
CA LYS A 12 0.76 -61.79 -5.89
C LYS A 12 0.00 -60.84 -4.93
N PRO A 13 0.39 -60.70 -3.66
CA PRO A 13 -0.28 -59.78 -2.75
C PRO A 13 -0.30 -58.41 -3.40
N VAL A 14 -1.47 -58.02 -3.92
CA VAL A 14 -1.67 -56.68 -4.42
C VAL A 14 -1.62 -55.83 -3.17
N GLN A 15 -0.55 -55.05 -3.00
CA GLN A 15 -0.52 -54.02 -1.96
C GLN A 15 -1.68 -53.07 -2.26
N MET A 16 -2.79 -53.27 -1.56
CA MET A 16 -3.93 -52.37 -1.64
C MET A 16 -3.59 -51.15 -0.83
N THR A 17 -3.32 -50.04 -1.52
CA THR A 17 -3.16 -48.74 -0.88
C THR A 17 -4.55 -48.11 -0.76
N PHE A 18 -5.11 -48.11 0.45
CA PHE A 18 -6.27 -47.27 0.75
C PHE A 18 -5.83 -45.80 0.84
N PRO A 19 -6.68 -44.85 0.42
CA PRO A 19 -6.43 -43.45 0.71
C PRO A 19 -6.34 -43.27 2.23
N THR A 20 -5.30 -42.56 2.69
CA THR A 20 -5.11 -42.29 4.11
C THR A 20 -6.15 -41.28 4.59
N LEU A 21 -6.90 -41.66 5.64
CA LEU A 21 -7.79 -40.74 6.34
C LEU A 21 -6.98 -39.94 7.38
N PRO A 22 -7.24 -38.63 7.56
CA PRO A 22 -6.74 -37.88 8.71
C PRO A 22 -7.10 -38.58 10.02
N ASN A 23 -6.19 -38.55 11.00
CA ASN A 23 -6.40 -39.18 12.32
C ASN A 23 -7.72 -38.79 12.98
N GLU A 24 -8.17 -37.56 12.75
CA GLU A 24 -9.43 -37.00 13.25
C GLU A 24 -10.68 -37.71 12.71
N LEU A 25 -10.58 -38.32 11.52
CA LEU A 25 -11.69 -38.99 10.82
C LEU A 25 -11.71 -40.51 11.05
N VAL A 26 -10.58 -41.11 11.39
CA VAL A 26 -10.45 -42.57 11.56
C VAL A 26 -11.45 -43.13 12.57
N LYS A 27 -11.76 -42.39 13.64
CA LYS A 27 -12.74 -42.81 14.66
C LYS A 27 -14.18 -42.94 14.16
N TYR A 28 -14.51 -42.42 12.98
CA TYR A 28 -15.85 -42.53 12.38
C TYR A 28 -15.96 -43.65 11.36
N VAL A 29 -14.86 -44.34 11.06
CA VAL A 29 -14.79 -45.39 10.05
C VAL A 29 -14.16 -46.63 10.67
N TRP A 30 -14.86 -47.76 10.66
CA TRP A 30 -14.29 -49.01 11.12
C TRP A 30 -14.55 -50.13 10.12
N PHE A 31 -13.61 -51.06 10.06
CA PHE A 31 -13.79 -52.31 9.34
C PHE A 31 -14.73 -53.20 10.15
N ASP A 32 -15.73 -53.77 9.49
CA ASP A 32 -16.68 -54.68 10.13
C ASP A 32 -16.18 -56.12 9.93
N PRO A 33 -15.68 -56.80 10.98
CA PRO A 33 -15.17 -58.15 10.84
C PRO A 33 -16.28 -59.22 10.82
N SER A 34 -17.56 -58.85 10.87
CA SER A 34 -18.64 -59.84 11.03
C SER A 34 -18.82 -60.72 9.78
N GLU A 35 -18.41 -61.99 9.89
CA GLU A 35 -18.64 -63.04 8.87
C GLU A 35 -20.12 -63.49 8.78
N SER A 36 -21.03 -62.90 9.56
CA SER A 36 -22.39 -63.42 9.77
C SER A 36 -23.51 -62.72 8.99
N GLU A 37 -23.28 -61.52 8.43
CA GLU A 37 -24.27 -60.85 7.57
C GLU A 37 -24.07 -61.21 6.08
N ASP A 38 -25.15 -61.30 5.31
CA ASP A 38 -25.11 -61.45 3.84
C ASP A 38 -24.32 -60.29 3.23
N ASP A 39 -23.24 -60.60 2.49
CA ASP A 39 -22.38 -59.64 1.80
C ASP A 39 -23.20 -58.57 1.04
N ASN A 40 -24.30 -58.97 0.41
CA ASN A 40 -25.16 -58.04 -0.35
C ASN A 40 -25.82 -56.99 0.54
N VAL A 41 -26.16 -57.34 1.78
CA VAL A 41 -26.73 -56.42 2.77
C VAL A 41 -25.65 -55.43 3.23
N THR A 42 -24.44 -55.91 3.52
CA THR A 42 -23.30 -55.09 3.92
C THR A 42 -22.93 -54.07 2.84
N PHE A 43 -22.78 -54.51 1.58
CA PHE A 43 -22.47 -53.59 0.47
C PHE A 43 -23.57 -52.58 0.19
N ARG A 44 -24.84 -52.95 0.42
CA ARG A 44 -25.96 -52.00 0.34
C ARG A 44 -25.87 -50.93 1.43
N LYS A 45 -25.54 -51.32 2.67
CA LYS A 45 -25.33 -50.37 3.78
C LYS A 45 -24.14 -49.43 3.51
N MET A 46 -23.04 -49.94 2.96
CA MET A 46 -21.88 -49.14 2.54
C MET A 46 -22.24 -48.12 1.46
N LYS A 47 -22.99 -48.54 0.43
CA LYS A 47 -23.45 -47.64 -0.64
C LYS A 47 -24.35 -46.53 -0.09
N ASN A 48 -25.30 -46.88 0.77
CA ASN A 48 -26.16 -45.89 1.43
C ASN A 48 -25.34 -44.90 2.28
N SER A 49 -24.29 -45.37 2.96
CA SER A 49 -23.40 -44.53 3.74
C SER A 49 -22.58 -43.58 2.84
N TYR A 50 -22.12 -44.06 1.69
CA TYR A 50 -21.45 -43.24 0.68
C TYR A 50 -22.38 -42.13 0.17
N ASP A 51 -23.61 -42.48 -0.22
CA ASP A 51 -24.59 -41.53 -0.75
C ASP A 51 -24.91 -40.43 0.28
N GLU A 52 -25.08 -40.81 1.56
CA GLU A 52 -25.34 -39.86 2.64
C GLU A 52 -24.10 -38.99 2.94
N MET A 53 -22.87 -39.52 2.91
CA MET A 53 -21.65 -38.73 3.07
C MET A 53 -21.45 -37.73 1.93
N MET A 54 -21.75 -38.11 0.69
CA MET A 54 -21.73 -37.20 -0.45
C MET A 54 -22.76 -36.09 -0.31
N LYS A 55 -23.98 -36.41 0.13
CA LYS A 55 -25.01 -35.42 0.44
C LYS A 55 -24.54 -34.41 1.50
N ILE A 56 -23.90 -34.89 2.57
CA ILE A 56 -23.32 -34.03 3.62
C ILE A 56 -22.21 -33.14 3.05
N ALA A 57 -21.32 -33.70 2.22
CA ALA A 57 -20.25 -32.95 1.57
C ALA A 57 -20.81 -31.82 0.71
N THR A 58 -21.84 -32.09 -0.09
CA THR A 58 -22.54 -31.10 -0.91
C THR A 58 -23.24 -30.03 -0.05
N GLU A 59 -23.91 -30.42 1.04
CA GLU A 59 -24.56 -29.47 1.96
C GLU A 59 -23.55 -28.48 2.56
N TYR A 60 -22.42 -28.97 3.07
CA TYR A 60 -21.39 -28.10 3.64
C TYR A 60 -20.65 -27.27 2.58
N ALA A 61 -20.43 -27.80 1.38
CA ALA A 61 -19.90 -27.02 0.26
C ALA A 61 -20.81 -25.84 -0.08
N LYS A 62 -22.13 -26.10 -0.14
CA LYS A 62 -23.13 -25.05 -0.38
C LYS A 62 -23.10 -23.99 0.73
N LYS A 63 -23.11 -24.38 2.01
CA LYS A 63 -23.00 -23.43 3.13
C LYS A 63 -21.74 -22.58 3.03
N SER A 64 -20.59 -23.19 2.73
CA SER A 64 -19.35 -22.45 2.52
C SER A 64 -19.47 -21.40 1.41
N PHE A 65 -20.10 -21.77 0.29
CA PHE A 65 -20.29 -20.88 -0.84
C PHE A 65 -21.23 -19.71 -0.49
N ASP A 66 -22.35 -20.01 0.17
CA ASP A 66 -23.34 -19.01 0.59
C ASP A 66 -22.70 -17.95 1.53
N GLU A 67 -21.85 -18.36 2.47
CA GLU A 67 -21.12 -17.46 3.38
C GLU A 67 -20.12 -16.55 2.65
N MET A 68 -19.45 -17.07 1.62
CA MET A 68 -18.53 -16.28 0.78
C MET A 68 -19.30 -15.28 -0.10
N MET A 69 -20.44 -15.69 -0.65
CA MET A 69 -21.28 -14.81 -1.46
C MET A 69 -21.89 -13.68 -0.63
N LEU A 70 -22.36 -13.99 0.58
CA LEU A 70 -22.86 -12.99 1.52
C LEU A 70 -21.80 -11.94 1.86
N SER A 71 -20.54 -12.35 2.03
CA SER A 71 -19.44 -11.41 2.26
C SER A 71 -19.21 -10.48 1.06
N ARG A 72 -19.28 -11.01 -0.17
CA ARG A 72 -19.13 -10.22 -1.40
C ARG A 72 -20.31 -9.28 -1.65
N GLU A 73 -21.53 -9.72 -1.36
CA GLU A 73 -22.72 -8.88 -1.46
C GLU A 73 -22.64 -7.72 -0.47
N TYR A 74 -22.20 -8.01 0.76
CA TYR A 74 -21.98 -6.98 1.78
C TYR A 74 -20.93 -5.95 1.36
N GLU A 75 -19.84 -6.35 0.69
CA GLU A 75 -18.85 -5.41 0.14
C GLU A 75 -19.44 -4.50 -0.94
N LYS A 76 -20.36 -5.01 -1.76
CA LYS A 76 -21.04 -4.21 -2.80
C LYS A 76 -22.03 -3.20 -2.23
N GLU A 77 -22.75 -3.60 -1.18
CA GLU A 77 -23.74 -2.76 -0.50
C GLU A 77 -23.12 -1.81 0.53
N ARG A 78 -21.79 -1.85 0.68
CA ARG A 78 -21.07 -1.03 1.64
C ARG A 78 -21.45 0.44 1.43
N PRO A 79 -21.91 1.16 2.48
CA PRO A 79 -22.10 2.60 2.38
C PRO A 79 -20.72 3.23 2.15
N LEU A 80 -20.43 3.54 0.89
CA LEU A 80 -19.16 4.13 0.46
C LEU A 80 -18.94 5.54 1.03
N ASP A 81 -19.97 6.15 1.59
CA ASP A 81 -19.91 7.54 2.07
C ASP A 81 -19.80 7.63 3.58
N PHE A 82 -18.58 7.40 4.08
CA PHE A 82 -18.28 7.60 5.50
C PHE A 82 -18.34 9.07 5.91
N HIS A 83 -18.28 10.04 4.99
CA HIS A 83 -18.19 11.45 5.32
C HIS A 83 -19.45 11.95 6.05
N LEU A 84 -20.61 11.34 5.80
CA LEU A 84 -21.88 11.72 6.44
C LEU A 84 -22.01 11.27 7.91
N TYR A 85 -21.06 10.49 8.44
CA TYR A 85 -21.11 9.97 9.80
C TYR A 85 -20.10 10.70 10.70
N SER A 86 -20.43 10.87 11.99
CA SER A 86 -19.45 11.32 12.98
C SER A 86 -18.33 10.29 13.16
N GLU A 87 -17.17 10.68 13.68
CA GLU A 87 -16.03 9.76 13.89
C GLU A 87 -16.41 8.53 14.73
N LEU A 88 -17.25 8.72 15.76
CA LEU A 88 -17.73 7.61 16.58
C LEU A 88 -18.65 6.66 15.79
N GLU A 89 -19.49 7.20 14.92
CA GLU A 89 -20.37 6.41 14.04
C GLU A 89 -19.54 5.68 12.98
N LYS A 90 -18.57 6.35 12.34
CA LYS A 90 -17.60 5.73 11.42
C LYS A 90 -16.89 4.56 12.10
N PHE A 91 -16.32 4.78 13.30
CA PHE A 91 -15.67 3.73 14.07
C PHE A 91 -16.61 2.55 14.37
N THR A 92 -17.85 2.84 14.76
CA THR A 92 -18.85 1.80 15.08
C THR A 92 -19.20 0.97 13.84
N ILE A 93 -19.42 1.62 12.69
CA ILE A 93 -19.69 0.98 11.41
C ILE A 93 -18.49 0.12 10.99
N LEU A 94 -17.28 0.67 10.98
CA LEU A 94 -16.07 -0.06 10.59
C LEU A 94 -15.78 -1.25 11.52
N LYS A 95 -16.03 -1.11 12.83
CA LYS A 95 -15.93 -2.24 13.76
C LYS A 95 -16.99 -3.31 13.50
N LYS A 96 -18.23 -2.91 13.19
CA LYS A 96 -19.30 -3.85 12.79
C LYS A 96 -18.86 -4.65 11.57
N GLU A 97 -18.38 -3.96 10.53
CA GLU A 97 -17.89 -4.57 9.28
C GLU A 97 -16.74 -5.55 9.55
N LYS A 98 -15.76 -5.14 10.36
CA LYS A 98 -14.64 -6.00 10.74
C LYS A 98 -15.11 -7.33 11.36
N TYR A 99 -16.06 -7.29 12.30
CA TYR A 99 -16.55 -8.51 12.95
C TYR A 99 -17.45 -9.35 12.03
N PHE A 100 -18.21 -8.70 11.14
CA PHE A 100 -18.96 -9.38 10.09
C PHE A 100 -18.00 -10.21 9.21
N PHE A 101 -16.98 -9.58 8.61
CA PHE A 101 -16.05 -10.28 7.73
C PHE A 101 -15.28 -11.38 8.44
N LYS A 102 -14.85 -11.16 9.70
CA LYS A 102 -14.20 -12.20 10.50
C LYS A 102 -15.09 -13.43 10.70
N TYR A 103 -16.35 -13.22 11.09
CA TYR A 103 -17.29 -14.31 11.35
C TYR A 103 -17.61 -15.08 10.06
N HIS A 104 -17.95 -14.38 8.98
CA HIS A 104 -18.32 -15.04 7.72
C HIS A 104 -17.13 -15.73 7.02
N HIS A 105 -15.92 -15.17 7.14
CA HIS A 105 -14.70 -15.85 6.71
C HIS A 105 -14.46 -17.16 7.50
N PHE A 106 -14.65 -17.13 8.82
CA PHE A 106 -14.60 -18.34 9.64
C PHE A 106 -15.64 -19.38 9.19
N CYS A 107 -16.91 -18.98 9.01
CA CYS A 107 -17.96 -19.91 8.56
C CYS A 107 -17.63 -20.54 7.20
N GLY A 108 -17.21 -19.73 6.22
CA GLY A 108 -16.80 -20.21 4.90
C GLY A 108 -15.67 -21.24 5.00
N THR A 109 -14.57 -20.89 5.67
CA THR A 109 -13.42 -21.79 5.82
C THR A 109 -13.75 -23.06 6.61
N PHE A 110 -14.56 -22.95 7.66
CA PHE A 110 -15.01 -24.08 8.47
C PHE A 110 -15.84 -25.08 7.65
N TYR A 111 -16.86 -24.60 6.93
CA TYR A 111 -17.72 -25.49 6.14
C TYR A 111 -17.00 -26.08 4.92
N ALA A 112 -16.04 -25.36 4.32
CA ALA A 112 -15.16 -25.92 3.29
C ALA A 112 -14.35 -27.11 3.84
N LYS A 113 -13.78 -26.97 5.05
CA LYS A 113 -13.04 -28.05 5.72
C LYS A 113 -13.95 -29.24 6.06
N ALA A 114 -15.15 -28.98 6.60
CA ALA A 114 -16.13 -30.04 6.91
C ALA A 114 -16.59 -30.80 5.65
N SER A 115 -16.82 -30.08 4.54
CA SER A 115 -17.11 -30.67 3.24
C SER A 115 -15.97 -31.57 2.74
N SER A 116 -14.72 -31.10 2.84
CA SER A 116 -13.54 -31.88 2.49
C SER A 116 -13.43 -33.17 3.30
N PHE A 117 -13.68 -33.12 4.62
CA PHE A 117 -13.69 -34.30 5.48
C PHE A 117 -14.77 -35.31 5.08
N ALA A 118 -15.98 -34.84 4.80
CA ALA A 118 -17.06 -35.71 4.32
C ALA A 118 -16.70 -36.38 2.98
N ASN A 119 -16.10 -35.64 2.06
CA ASN A 119 -15.65 -36.15 0.76
C ASN A 119 -14.52 -37.18 0.90
N GLN A 120 -13.59 -37.00 1.84
CA GLN A 120 -12.52 -37.96 2.11
C GLN A 120 -13.06 -39.29 2.63
N ILE A 121 -14.04 -39.27 3.54
CA ILE A 121 -14.73 -40.48 4.00
C ILE A 121 -15.50 -41.14 2.85
N ALA A 122 -16.19 -40.35 2.01
CA ALA A 122 -16.89 -40.87 0.84
C ALA A 122 -15.93 -41.55 -0.15
N ASN A 123 -14.79 -40.93 -0.45
CA ASN A 123 -13.75 -41.51 -1.31
C ASN A 123 -13.19 -42.80 -0.70
N PHE A 124 -12.94 -42.84 0.60
CA PHE A 124 -12.53 -44.06 1.29
C PHE A 124 -13.57 -45.18 1.11
N LEU A 125 -14.86 -44.87 1.26
CA LEU A 125 -15.95 -45.84 1.03
C LEU A 125 -15.99 -46.35 -0.41
N VAL A 126 -15.77 -45.49 -1.42
CA VAL A 126 -15.70 -45.93 -2.83
C VAL A 126 -14.61 -47.00 -3.02
N HIS A 127 -13.43 -46.78 -2.44
CA HIS A 127 -12.35 -47.76 -2.49
C HIS A 127 -12.72 -49.04 -1.73
N ALA A 128 -13.28 -48.93 -0.52
CA ALA A 128 -13.72 -50.09 0.25
C ALA A 128 -14.76 -50.94 -0.50
N ILE A 129 -15.75 -50.29 -1.14
CA ILE A 129 -16.74 -50.97 -1.99
C ILE A 129 -16.07 -51.67 -3.17
N ALA A 130 -15.16 -50.99 -3.87
CA ALA A 130 -14.46 -51.54 -5.04
C ALA A 130 -13.60 -52.77 -4.70
N PHE A 131 -13.00 -52.79 -3.50
CA PHE A 131 -12.20 -53.90 -3.01
C PHE A 131 -12.99 -54.92 -2.19
N GLN A 132 -14.31 -54.77 -2.10
CA GLN A 132 -15.18 -55.64 -1.31
C GLN A 132 -14.75 -55.76 0.15
N VAL A 133 -14.33 -54.66 0.77
CA VAL A 133 -13.90 -54.61 2.18
C VAL A 133 -15.04 -54.07 3.06
N PRO A 134 -15.66 -54.90 3.92
CA PRO A 134 -16.74 -54.49 4.81
C PRO A 134 -16.31 -53.31 5.69
N THR A 135 -17.02 -52.19 5.54
CA THR A 135 -16.72 -50.93 6.24
C THR A 135 -18.01 -50.28 6.70
N SER A 136 -18.03 -49.79 7.93
CA SER A 136 -19.14 -49.04 8.50
C SER A 136 -18.71 -47.62 8.87
N VAL A 137 -19.64 -46.67 8.76
CA VAL A 137 -19.40 -45.25 9.08
C VAL A 137 -20.41 -44.75 10.11
N ASP A 138 -19.92 -44.12 11.17
CA ASP A 138 -20.76 -43.43 12.17
C ASP A 138 -21.11 -42.03 11.67
N ILE A 139 -22.10 -41.96 10.78
CA ILE A 139 -22.61 -40.69 10.22
C ILE A 139 -23.17 -39.77 11.33
N PRO A 140 -23.99 -40.24 12.29
CA PRO A 140 -24.43 -39.41 13.40
C PRO A 140 -23.27 -38.83 14.23
N GLY A 141 -22.25 -39.65 14.52
CA GLY A 141 -21.05 -39.21 15.22
C GLY A 141 -20.26 -38.16 14.45
N PHE A 142 -20.11 -38.32 13.14
CA PHE A 142 -19.47 -37.31 12.28
C PHE A 142 -20.26 -35.98 12.27
N LYS A 143 -21.58 -36.01 12.11
CA LYS A 143 -22.42 -34.80 12.17
C LYS A 143 -22.28 -34.10 13.53
N ASN A 144 -22.36 -34.87 14.62
CA ASN A 144 -22.19 -34.36 15.98
C ASN A 144 -20.80 -33.74 16.20
N TYR A 145 -19.76 -34.33 15.62
CA TYR A 145 -18.41 -33.78 15.66
C TYR A 145 -18.32 -32.43 14.96
N VAL A 146 -18.85 -32.31 13.74
CA VAL A 146 -18.85 -31.03 13.01
C VAL A 146 -19.61 -29.97 13.81
N THR A 147 -20.80 -30.31 14.33
CA THR A 147 -21.58 -29.39 15.19
C THR A 147 -20.80 -28.96 16.43
N LYS A 148 -20.22 -29.91 17.18
CA LYS A 148 -19.42 -29.62 18.37
C LYS A 148 -18.19 -28.76 18.06
N GLN A 149 -17.50 -29.01 16.95
CA GLN A 149 -16.35 -28.20 16.55
C GLN A 149 -16.75 -26.76 16.25
N PHE A 150 -17.86 -26.57 15.52
CA PHE A 150 -18.41 -25.23 15.27
C PHE A 150 -18.80 -24.54 16.59
N ASP A 151 -19.55 -25.23 17.44
CA ASP A 151 -20.02 -24.70 18.72
C ASP A 151 -18.89 -24.46 19.73
N SER A 152 -17.80 -25.19 19.64
CA SER A 152 -16.65 -25.01 20.55
C SER A 152 -15.79 -23.79 20.20
N ASN A 153 -15.99 -23.18 19.02
CA ASN A 153 -15.20 -22.02 18.62
C ASN A 153 -15.67 -20.75 19.33
N THR A 154 -14.99 -20.41 20.44
CA THR A 154 -15.30 -19.23 21.27
C THR A 154 -15.09 -17.92 20.53
N ASP A 155 -14.12 -17.86 19.62
CA ASP A 155 -13.79 -16.64 18.87
C ASP A 155 -14.89 -16.31 17.87
N ALA A 156 -15.36 -17.28 17.10
CA ALA A 156 -16.48 -17.12 16.17
C ALA A 156 -17.76 -16.69 16.89
N LYS A 157 -18.07 -17.30 18.05
CA LYS A 157 -19.20 -16.90 18.90
C LYS A 157 -19.06 -15.46 19.40
N THR A 158 -17.86 -15.09 19.82
CA THR A 158 -17.56 -13.74 20.29
C THR A 158 -17.69 -12.72 19.16
N ASP A 159 -17.16 -13.01 17.98
CA ASP A 159 -17.25 -12.14 16.81
C ASP A 159 -18.69 -12.01 16.32
N LEU A 160 -19.48 -13.08 16.31
CA LEU A 160 -20.91 -13.03 16.01
C LEU A 160 -21.68 -12.16 17.02
N PHE A 161 -21.41 -12.32 18.32
CA PHE A 161 -22.03 -11.51 19.36
C PHE A 161 -21.68 -10.03 19.20
N ARG A 162 -20.40 -9.71 18.96
CA ARG A 162 -19.92 -8.34 18.71
C ARG A 162 -20.55 -7.75 17.47
N TYR A 163 -20.62 -8.51 16.38
CA TYR A 163 -21.30 -8.12 15.15
C TYR A 163 -22.78 -7.81 15.43
N LYS A 164 -23.53 -8.71 16.07
CA LYS A 164 -24.96 -8.50 16.37
C LYS A 164 -25.17 -7.27 17.26
N SER A 165 -24.34 -7.08 18.29
CA SER A 165 -24.40 -5.93 19.19
C SER A 165 -24.14 -4.62 18.46
N LEU A 166 -23.09 -4.57 17.63
CA LEU A 166 -22.77 -3.38 16.84
C LEU A 166 -23.78 -3.15 15.73
N ASN A 167 -24.32 -4.20 15.10
CA ASN A 167 -25.36 -4.07 14.09
C ASN A 167 -26.61 -3.43 14.68
N ALA A 168 -27.04 -3.85 15.87
CA ALA A 168 -28.16 -3.22 16.59
C ALA A 168 -27.88 -1.74 16.90
N LYS A 169 -26.63 -1.37 17.21
CA LYS A 169 -26.23 0.04 17.40
C LYS A 169 -26.17 0.83 16.09
N CYS A 170 -25.83 0.18 14.98
CA CYS A 170 -25.79 0.80 13.67
C CYS A 170 -27.18 0.99 13.06
N GLN A 171 -28.19 0.18 13.42
CA GLN A 171 -29.55 0.34 12.90
C GLN A 171 -30.10 1.77 13.11
N PRO A 172 -30.03 2.37 14.32
CA PRO A 172 -30.34 3.79 14.52
C PRO A 172 -29.51 4.75 13.68
N ILE A 173 -28.23 4.46 13.45
CA ILE A 173 -27.33 5.31 12.66
C ILE A 173 -27.80 5.35 11.20
N PHE A 174 -28.18 4.20 10.64
CA PHE A 174 -28.71 4.10 9.28
C PHE A 174 -30.16 4.58 9.16
N SER A 175 -30.93 4.55 10.24
CA SER A 175 -32.31 5.04 10.27
C SER A 175 -32.42 6.53 10.60
N LYS A 176 -31.36 7.18 11.12
CA LYS A 176 -31.29 8.63 11.20
C LYS A 176 -31.46 9.16 9.78
N SER A 177 -32.33 10.15 9.60
CA SER A 177 -32.32 10.93 8.36
C SER A 177 -30.89 11.37 8.12
N LEU A 178 -30.32 11.00 6.97
CA LEU A 178 -28.98 11.45 6.57
C LEU A 178 -28.87 12.94 6.90
N PRO A 179 -27.73 13.40 7.46
CA PRO A 179 -27.55 14.82 7.76
C PRO A 179 -28.00 15.61 6.55
N LYS A 180 -28.86 16.63 6.77
CA LYS A 180 -29.26 17.49 5.67
C LYS A 180 -27.99 17.94 4.98
N PRO A 181 -27.89 17.77 3.65
CA PRO A 181 -26.70 18.16 2.95
C PRO A 181 -26.42 19.64 3.25
N PRO A 182 -25.13 20.04 3.37
CA PRO A 182 -24.79 21.42 3.69
C PRO A 182 -25.52 22.37 2.74
N SER A 183 -26.16 23.39 3.29
CA SER A 183 -26.73 24.47 2.49
C SER A 183 -25.60 25.30 1.88
N HIS A 184 -25.91 26.11 0.86
CA HIS A 184 -24.93 27.04 0.29
C HIS A 184 -24.37 28.01 1.37
N GLY A 185 -25.19 28.39 2.36
CA GLY A 185 -24.76 29.21 3.49
C GLY A 185 -23.77 28.51 4.42
N ASP A 186 -23.98 27.22 4.69
CA ASP A 186 -23.06 26.42 5.51
C ASP A 186 -21.68 26.29 4.85
N VAL A 187 -21.67 26.10 3.52
CA VAL A 187 -20.43 26.03 2.72
C VAL A 187 -19.70 27.38 2.76
N GLN A 188 -20.42 28.50 2.57
CA GLN A 188 -19.80 29.83 2.62
C GLN A 188 -19.24 30.15 4.02
N SER A 189 -19.95 29.82 5.10
CA SER A 189 -19.46 30.04 6.47
C SER A 189 -18.15 29.27 6.73
N SER A 190 -18.12 27.99 6.37
CA SER A 190 -16.91 27.17 6.53
C SER A 190 -15.75 27.62 5.64
N LEU A 191 -16.06 28.15 4.45
CA LEU A 191 -15.09 28.74 3.54
C LEU A 191 -14.42 29.97 4.16
N ASP A 192 -15.22 30.88 4.72
CA ASP A 192 -14.73 32.10 5.36
C ASP A 192 -13.88 31.78 6.60
N GLU A 193 -14.30 30.79 7.40
CA GLU A 193 -13.53 30.27 8.55
C GLU A 193 -12.19 29.66 8.13
N SER A 194 -12.14 28.95 7.00
CA SER A 194 -10.93 28.28 6.53
C SER A 194 -9.92 29.24 5.89
N ALA A 195 -10.37 30.41 5.44
CA ALA A 195 -9.52 31.40 4.78
C ALA A 195 -8.37 31.91 5.68
N VAL A 196 -8.51 31.82 7.00
CA VAL A 196 -7.46 32.24 7.96
C VAL A 196 -6.22 31.35 7.93
N TYR A 197 -6.32 30.13 7.38
CA TYR A 197 -5.20 29.18 7.29
C TYR A 197 -4.43 29.27 5.96
N VAL A 198 -4.82 30.19 5.07
CA VAL A 198 -4.15 30.37 3.78
C VAL A 198 -2.74 30.92 3.98
N ASN A 199 -1.75 30.21 3.47
CA ASN A 199 -0.40 30.73 3.30
C ASN A 199 -0.31 31.48 1.96
N TYR A 200 -0.40 32.80 2.04
CA TYR A 200 -0.34 33.71 0.88
C TYR A 200 0.99 33.65 0.12
N SER A 201 2.09 33.21 0.74
CA SER A 201 3.38 33.15 0.06
C SER A 201 3.47 32.05 -1.01
N ILE A 202 2.61 31.03 -0.89
CA ILE A 202 2.59 29.84 -1.75
C ILE A 202 1.17 29.44 -2.17
N HIS A 203 0.20 30.37 -2.03
CA HIS A 203 -1.23 30.18 -2.32
C HIS A 203 -1.74 28.78 -1.97
N PHE A 204 -1.45 28.34 -0.75
CA PHE A 204 -1.80 27.01 -0.25
C PHE A 204 -2.64 27.13 1.02
N CYS A 205 -3.70 26.33 1.12
CA CYS A 205 -4.44 26.13 2.35
C CYS A 205 -4.30 24.65 2.74
N PRO A 206 -3.91 24.30 3.99
CA PRO A 206 -3.95 22.91 4.45
C PRO A 206 -5.39 22.36 4.43
N GLN A 207 -5.55 21.06 4.64
CA GLN A 207 -6.88 20.46 4.77
C GLN A 207 -7.60 21.03 6.00
N THR A 208 -8.87 21.42 5.83
CA THR A 208 -9.72 21.92 6.91
C THR A 208 -11.07 21.21 6.89
N VAL A 209 -11.99 21.63 7.76
CA VAL A 209 -13.38 21.15 7.78
C VAL A 209 -14.14 21.52 6.49
N PHE A 210 -13.67 22.54 5.77
CA PHE A 210 -14.29 22.97 4.51
C PHE A 210 -14.20 21.89 3.43
N ASP A 211 -13.10 21.14 3.36
CA ASP A 211 -12.91 20.06 2.36
C ASP A 211 -14.06 19.02 2.44
N ASP A 212 -14.39 18.57 3.66
CA ASP A 212 -15.49 17.63 3.90
C ASP A 212 -16.87 18.25 3.62
N ILE A 213 -17.08 19.50 4.00
CA ILE A 213 -18.34 20.22 3.76
C ILE A 213 -18.56 20.43 2.26
N LEU A 214 -17.52 20.81 1.52
CA LEU A 214 -17.56 21.00 0.07
C LEU A 214 -17.85 19.68 -0.65
N TYR A 215 -17.20 18.58 -0.24
CA TYR A 215 -17.47 17.26 -0.80
C TYR A 215 -18.95 16.86 -0.63
N LYS A 216 -19.50 17.00 0.57
CA LYS A 216 -20.92 16.71 0.86
C LYS A 216 -21.85 17.60 0.04
N TYR A 217 -21.53 18.89 -0.08
CA TYR A 217 -22.29 19.83 -0.88
C TYR A 217 -22.28 19.44 -2.36
N PHE A 218 -21.11 19.11 -2.92
CA PHE A 218 -21.00 18.64 -4.30
C PHE A 218 -21.81 17.37 -4.54
N LYS A 219 -21.75 16.42 -3.61
CA LYS A 219 -22.49 15.17 -3.73
C LYS A 219 -23.99 15.42 -3.78
N ALA A 220 -24.50 16.26 -2.87
CA ALA A 220 -25.92 16.60 -2.80
C ALA A 220 -26.44 17.35 -4.02
N ASN A 221 -25.57 18.04 -4.75
CA ASN A 221 -25.89 18.82 -5.94
C ASN A 221 -25.43 18.13 -7.24
N ASN A 222 -25.17 16.82 -7.21
CA ASN A 222 -24.71 16.02 -8.37
C ASN A 222 -23.47 16.60 -9.08
N LYS A 223 -22.58 17.28 -8.34
CA LYS A 223 -21.31 17.82 -8.88
C LYS A 223 -20.13 16.85 -8.76
N ILE A 224 -20.28 15.74 -8.02
CA ILE A 224 -19.21 14.73 -7.88
C ILE A 224 -19.05 13.87 -9.13
N GLU A 225 -20.14 13.52 -9.81
CA GLU A 225 -20.09 12.65 -11.00
C GLU A 225 -19.20 13.23 -12.12
N PRO A 226 -19.30 14.53 -12.49
CA PRO A 226 -18.34 15.16 -13.40
C PRO A 226 -16.87 15.08 -12.96
N ILE A 227 -16.59 15.22 -11.65
CA ILE A 227 -15.22 15.08 -11.11
C ILE A 227 -14.75 13.62 -11.25
N GLN A 228 -15.63 12.64 -11.02
CA GLN A 228 -15.31 11.22 -11.15
C GLN A 228 -15.03 10.80 -12.59
N GLU A 229 -15.79 11.30 -13.55
CA GLU A 229 -15.55 11.09 -14.99
C GLU A 229 -14.20 11.70 -15.41
N LEU A 230 -13.93 12.92 -14.95
CA LEU A 230 -12.68 13.60 -15.22
C LEU A 230 -11.48 12.87 -14.60
N ALA A 231 -11.60 12.40 -13.35
CA ALA A 231 -10.54 11.62 -12.69
C ALA A 231 -10.28 10.29 -13.42
N THR A 232 -11.32 9.65 -13.96
CA THR A 232 -11.18 8.45 -14.79
C THR A 232 -10.40 8.77 -16.08
N THR A 233 -10.79 9.84 -16.77
CA THR A 233 -10.12 10.28 -18.01
C THR A 233 -8.64 10.61 -17.77
N VAL A 234 -8.35 11.34 -16.70
CA VAL A 234 -6.98 11.71 -16.31
C VAL A 234 -6.17 10.50 -15.87
N GLY A 235 -6.77 9.58 -15.10
CA GLY A 235 -6.12 8.34 -14.68
C GLY A 235 -5.76 7.43 -15.86
N ASP A 236 -6.67 7.27 -16.82
CA ASP A 236 -6.41 6.51 -18.05
C ASP A 236 -5.28 7.13 -18.88
N GLN A 237 -5.20 8.47 -18.95
CA GLN A 237 -4.09 9.17 -19.60
C GLN A 237 -2.78 8.92 -18.87
N TRP A 238 -2.78 9.01 -17.54
CA TRP A 238 -1.60 8.77 -16.71
C TRP A 238 -1.08 7.34 -16.86
N GLN A 239 -1.97 6.35 -16.79
CA GLN A 239 -1.63 4.95 -16.97
C GLN A 239 -0.98 4.71 -18.35
N LYS A 240 -1.58 5.25 -19.43
CA LYS A 240 -1.00 5.16 -20.79
C LYS A 240 0.38 5.82 -20.87
N CYS A 241 0.60 6.95 -20.20
CA CYS A 241 1.91 7.59 -20.14
C CYS A 241 2.96 6.68 -19.48
N ILE A 242 2.62 6.00 -18.39
CA ILE A 242 3.50 5.04 -17.71
C ILE A 242 3.78 3.81 -18.58
N GLU A 243 2.75 3.25 -19.22
CA GLU A 243 2.87 2.10 -20.12
C GLU A 243 3.78 2.41 -21.30
N ASN A 244 3.61 3.56 -21.94
CA ASN A 244 4.44 4.02 -23.06
C ASN A 244 5.90 4.26 -22.64
N ALA A 245 6.12 4.82 -21.45
CA ALA A 245 7.46 5.01 -20.89
C ALA A 245 8.16 3.67 -20.62
N THR A 246 7.41 2.65 -20.20
CA THR A 246 7.93 1.31 -19.87
C THR A 246 8.20 0.47 -21.11
N GLN A 247 7.31 0.48 -22.12
CA GLN A 247 7.49 -0.29 -23.36
C GLN A 247 8.72 0.13 -24.15
N THR A 248 9.08 1.42 -24.10
CA THR A 248 10.27 1.94 -24.79
C THR A 248 11.57 1.35 -24.21
N THR A 249 11.59 0.98 -22.94
CA THR A 249 12.78 0.44 -22.26
C THR A 249 13.08 -1.02 -22.65
N ILE A 250 12.05 -1.80 -23.01
CA ILE A 250 12.17 -3.25 -23.27
C ILE A 250 12.63 -3.55 -24.72
N GLN A 251 12.55 -2.59 -25.64
CA GLN A 251 13.08 -2.72 -27.00
C GLN A 251 14.61 -2.54 -27.03
N THR A 252 15.34 -3.36 -26.30
CA THR A 252 16.78 -3.53 -26.51
C THR A 252 16.97 -4.27 -27.84
N PRO A 253 17.88 -3.83 -28.74
CA PRO A 253 18.08 -4.49 -30.02
C PRO A 253 18.38 -5.97 -29.78
N GLN A 254 17.58 -6.85 -30.39
CA GLN A 254 17.92 -8.27 -30.45
C GLN A 254 19.36 -8.36 -30.96
N PRO A 255 20.26 -9.08 -30.25
CA PRO A 255 21.62 -9.23 -30.69
C PRO A 255 21.57 -9.72 -32.14
N SER A 256 22.16 -8.93 -33.04
CA SER A 256 22.31 -9.34 -34.42
C SER A 256 23.04 -10.68 -34.40
N ASN A 257 22.38 -11.74 -34.88
CA ASN A 257 22.96 -13.06 -35.06
C ASN A 257 24.04 -12.99 -36.16
N GLN A 258 25.16 -12.33 -35.90
CA GLN A 258 26.39 -12.53 -36.66
C GLN A 258 27.26 -13.54 -35.90
N PRO A 259 27.49 -14.75 -36.45
CA PRO A 259 28.32 -15.75 -35.83
C PRO A 259 29.79 -15.33 -35.92
N THR A 260 30.30 -14.68 -34.88
CA THR A 260 31.75 -14.51 -34.73
C THR A 260 32.34 -15.80 -34.17
N LYS A 261 33.01 -16.56 -35.04
CA LYS A 261 33.91 -17.66 -34.64
C LYS A 261 35.04 -17.09 -33.78
N ARG A 262 35.03 -17.34 -32.46
CA ARG A 262 36.23 -17.18 -31.64
C ARG A 262 36.28 -18.16 -30.46
N SER A 263 37.10 -19.19 -30.68
CA SER A 263 37.93 -19.97 -29.76
C SER A 263 37.50 -20.12 -28.30
N GLU A 264 37.15 -21.36 -27.95
CA GLU A 264 37.17 -21.92 -26.62
C GLU A 264 38.54 -21.72 -25.93
N LYS A 265 38.56 -21.02 -24.81
CA LYS A 265 39.60 -21.15 -23.79
C LYS A 265 39.01 -20.89 -22.39
N LEU A 266 38.88 -21.98 -21.64
CA LEU A 266 38.99 -22.11 -20.18
C LEU A 266 38.19 -21.13 -19.31
N LEU A 267 37.05 -21.63 -18.81
CA LEU A 267 36.34 -21.10 -17.64
C LEU A 267 37.14 -21.38 -16.37
N ASN A 268 37.86 -20.36 -15.88
CA ASN A 268 38.07 -20.15 -14.46
C ASN A 268 36.83 -19.44 -13.92
N ILE A 269 36.25 -19.96 -12.84
CA ILE A 269 35.17 -19.32 -12.08
C ILE A 269 35.76 -18.07 -11.41
N LYS A 270 35.77 -16.94 -12.12
CA LYS A 270 35.78 -15.61 -11.53
C LYS A 270 34.33 -15.25 -11.25
N GLU A 271 34.07 -14.73 -10.06
CA GLU A 271 32.81 -14.10 -9.66
C GLU A 271 32.19 -13.39 -10.87
N ILE A 272 31.01 -13.84 -11.27
CA ILE A 272 30.21 -13.17 -12.28
C ILE A 272 29.83 -11.84 -11.62
N ASP A 273 30.51 -10.79 -12.06
CA ASP A 273 30.16 -9.41 -11.77
C ASP A 273 28.84 -9.11 -12.49
N ASP A 274 27.73 -9.58 -11.90
CA ASP A 274 26.34 -9.43 -12.36
C ASP A 274 25.94 -7.94 -12.55
N THR A 275 26.82 -7.01 -12.19
CA THR A 275 26.63 -5.57 -12.41
C THR A 275 26.90 -5.12 -13.84
N LYS A 276 27.58 -5.91 -14.70
CA LYS A 276 27.96 -5.46 -16.05
C LYS A 276 26.85 -5.47 -17.10
N ASN A 277 25.75 -6.19 -16.87
CA ASN A 277 24.62 -6.25 -17.82
C ASN A 277 23.31 -5.64 -17.29
N PHE A 278 23.33 -5.00 -16.10
CA PHE A 278 22.15 -4.29 -15.61
C PHE A 278 22.11 -2.88 -16.24
N ILE A 279 21.50 -2.76 -17.42
CA ILE A 279 21.13 -1.46 -17.98
C ILE A 279 20.09 -0.87 -17.02
N SER A 280 20.45 0.19 -16.28
CA SER A 280 19.54 0.84 -15.36
C SER A 280 18.28 1.29 -16.13
N PRO A 281 17.07 0.80 -15.78
CA PRO A 281 15.83 1.18 -16.45
C PRO A 281 15.58 2.70 -16.47
N SER A 282 16.26 3.46 -15.61
CA SER A 282 16.10 4.90 -15.46
C SER A 282 16.70 5.74 -16.60
N GLU A 283 17.75 5.27 -17.28
CA GLU A 283 18.44 6.08 -18.32
C GLU A 283 17.67 6.15 -19.65
N ASN A 284 16.68 5.27 -19.85
CA ASN A 284 15.93 5.15 -21.12
C ASN A 284 14.43 5.46 -20.99
N ARG A 285 13.93 5.94 -19.84
CA ARG A 285 12.55 6.40 -19.75
C ARG A 285 12.42 7.72 -20.52
N LYS A 286 11.63 7.72 -21.60
CA LYS A 286 11.19 8.96 -22.24
C LYS A 286 10.57 9.87 -21.19
N ALA A 287 10.82 11.17 -21.31
CA ALA A 287 10.18 12.15 -20.44
C ALA A 287 8.66 11.95 -20.47
N LEU A 288 8.07 11.83 -19.28
CA LEU A 288 6.62 11.74 -19.15
C LEU A 288 5.99 13.01 -19.72
N VAL A 289 4.97 12.85 -20.56
CA VAL A 289 4.22 13.96 -21.12
C VAL A 289 3.29 14.49 -20.01
N PRO A 290 3.29 15.80 -19.71
CA PRO A 290 2.40 16.36 -18.70
C PRO A 290 0.93 16.14 -19.09
N ILE A 291 0.10 15.76 -18.10
CA ILE A 291 -1.32 15.46 -18.30
C ILE A 291 -2.11 16.77 -18.43
N ASP A 292 -3.06 16.81 -19.37
CA ASP A 292 -3.93 17.98 -19.59
C ASP A 292 -4.98 18.09 -18.48
N LEU A 293 -4.89 19.17 -17.69
CA LEU A 293 -5.81 19.49 -16.60
C LEU A 293 -6.78 20.63 -16.95
N THR A 294 -6.94 20.97 -18.23
CA THR A 294 -7.78 22.08 -18.68
C THR A 294 -9.23 21.93 -18.23
N GLN A 295 -9.79 20.71 -18.27
CA GLN A 295 -11.15 20.46 -17.82
C GLN A 295 -11.31 20.64 -16.31
N LEU A 296 -10.32 20.20 -15.51
CA LEU A 296 -10.32 20.41 -14.06
C LEU A 296 -10.28 21.88 -13.72
N LYS A 297 -9.44 22.64 -14.43
CA LYS A 297 -9.37 24.09 -14.27
C LYS A 297 -10.69 24.78 -14.57
N ARG A 298 -11.39 24.39 -15.66
CA ARG A 298 -12.73 24.92 -15.98
C ARG A 298 -13.74 24.60 -14.88
N PHE A 299 -13.69 23.39 -14.32
CA PHE A 299 -14.54 22.99 -13.20
C PHE A 299 -14.26 23.85 -11.95
N ILE A 300 -12.99 24.09 -11.63
CA ILE A 300 -12.57 24.97 -10.52
C ILE A 300 -13.07 26.38 -10.75
N ASP A 301 -12.81 26.99 -11.92
CA ASP A 301 -13.23 28.36 -12.23
C ASP A 301 -14.76 28.51 -12.17
N SER A 302 -15.50 27.52 -12.67
CA SER A 302 -16.96 27.47 -12.56
C SER A 302 -17.46 27.28 -11.13
N THR A 303 -16.70 26.63 -10.25
CA THR A 303 -17.08 26.48 -8.84
C THR A 303 -16.80 27.75 -8.08
N VAL A 304 -15.61 28.34 -8.26
CA VAL A 304 -15.21 29.60 -7.63
C VAL A 304 -16.24 30.69 -7.91
N SER A 305 -16.76 30.78 -9.14
CA SER A 305 -17.80 31.77 -9.49
C SER A 305 -19.16 31.57 -8.81
N THR A 306 -19.41 30.42 -8.18
CA THR A 306 -20.66 30.18 -7.42
C THR A 306 -20.62 30.73 -6.01
N PHE A 307 -19.43 31.04 -5.47
CA PHE A 307 -19.26 31.55 -4.11
C PHE A 307 -18.85 33.02 -4.11
N LYS A 308 -19.04 33.70 -2.99
CA LYS A 308 -18.43 35.02 -2.79
C LYS A 308 -16.97 34.79 -2.42
N THR A 309 -16.05 35.19 -3.30
CA THR A 309 -14.63 34.86 -3.12
C THR A 309 -13.74 36.10 -3.01
N SER A 310 -12.97 36.16 -1.92
CA SER A 310 -11.66 36.84 -1.84
C SER A 310 -10.55 35.93 -2.39
N ASP A 311 -9.33 36.46 -2.57
CA ASP A 311 -8.18 35.66 -2.98
C ASP A 311 -7.91 34.48 -2.03
N ALA A 312 -8.04 34.69 -0.72
CA ALA A 312 -7.88 33.65 0.30
C ALA A 312 -8.90 32.52 0.13
N THR A 313 -10.20 32.86 0.08
CA THR A 313 -11.26 31.87 -0.12
C THR A 313 -11.14 31.17 -1.48
N ARG A 314 -10.67 31.85 -2.53
CA ARG A 314 -10.35 31.22 -3.81
C ARG A 314 -9.28 30.14 -3.63
N THR A 315 -8.20 30.42 -2.90
CA THR A 315 -7.16 29.43 -2.57
C THR A 315 -7.74 28.23 -1.83
N VAL A 316 -8.59 28.45 -0.82
CA VAL A 316 -9.25 27.37 -0.07
C VAL A 316 -10.07 26.47 -1.01
N ILE A 317 -10.91 27.04 -1.88
CA ILE A 317 -11.72 26.28 -2.86
C ILE A 317 -10.82 25.48 -3.80
N VAL A 318 -9.76 26.10 -4.33
CA VAL A 318 -8.83 25.47 -5.27
C VAL A 318 -8.15 24.25 -4.62
N CYS A 319 -7.58 24.41 -3.41
CA CYS A 319 -6.95 23.31 -2.68
C CYS A 319 -7.93 22.17 -2.39
N ALA A 320 -9.14 22.49 -1.91
CA ALA A 320 -10.16 21.50 -1.59
C ALA A 320 -10.62 20.70 -2.83
N ILE A 321 -10.84 21.37 -3.97
CA ILE A 321 -11.22 20.70 -5.22
C ILE A 321 -10.08 19.79 -5.70
N TYR A 322 -8.82 20.22 -5.61
CA TYR A 322 -7.69 19.36 -5.95
C TYR A 322 -7.65 18.12 -5.07
N ARG A 323 -7.81 18.24 -3.75
CA ARG A 323 -7.86 17.07 -2.85
C ARG A 323 -8.99 16.12 -3.22
N ILE A 324 -10.22 16.63 -3.38
CA ILE A 324 -11.36 15.79 -3.81
C ILE A 324 -11.06 15.06 -5.12
N PHE A 325 -10.52 15.77 -6.11
CA PHE A 325 -10.17 15.20 -7.41
C PHE A 325 -9.10 14.10 -7.29
N PHE A 326 -8.00 14.39 -6.58
CA PHE A 326 -6.88 13.47 -6.42
C PHE A 326 -7.18 12.29 -5.49
N ASP A 327 -8.05 12.45 -4.50
CA ASP A 327 -8.57 11.35 -3.68
C ASP A 327 -9.37 10.36 -4.55
N ILE A 328 -10.24 10.87 -5.43
CA ILE A 328 -10.99 10.03 -6.38
C ILE A 328 -10.05 9.34 -7.37
N LEU A 329 -9.06 10.08 -7.89
CA LEU A 329 -8.04 9.52 -8.77
C LEU A 329 -7.28 8.39 -8.07
N TYR A 330 -6.81 8.63 -6.84
CA TYR A 330 -6.07 7.66 -6.05
C TYR A 330 -6.89 6.42 -5.74
N MET A 331 -8.16 6.56 -5.34
CA MET A 331 -9.04 5.41 -5.09
C MET A 331 -9.18 4.48 -6.31
N LYS A 332 -9.12 5.02 -7.53
CA LYS A 332 -9.25 4.26 -8.78
C LYS A 332 -7.90 3.75 -9.31
N TYR A 333 -6.84 4.52 -9.12
CA TYR A 333 -5.52 4.30 -9.74
C TYR A 333 -4.39 4.23 -8.71
N SER A 334 -4.65 3.78 -7.48
CA SER A 334 -3.65 3.69 -6.40
C SER A 334 -2.39 2.93 -6.82
N HIS A 335 -2.57 1.88 -7.63
CA HIS A 335 -1.49 1.08 -8.21
C HIS A 335 -0.47 1.87 -9.05
N LEU A 336 -0.79 3.09 -9.50
CA LEU A 336 0.15 3.96 -10.21
C LEU A 336 1.12 4.70 -9.26
N LEU A 337 0.75 4.82 -7.98
CA LEU A 337 1.65 5.28 -6.91
C LEU A 337 2.37 4.12 -6.20
N ASP A 338 1.98 2.88 -6.46
CA ASP A 338 2.67 1.70 -5.97
C ASP A 338 3.93 1.45 -6.82
N ASP A 339 5.10 1.62 -6.22
CA ASP A 339 6.36 1.33 -6.91
C ASP A 339 6.61 -0.18 -6.93
N GLN A 340 6.11 -0.86 -7.97
CA GLN A 340 6.33 -2.31 -8.13
C GLN A 340 7.80 -2.66 -8.39
N PHE A 341 8.64 -1.67 -8.74
CA PHE A 341 10.02 -1.88 -9.16
C PHE A 341 10.94 -0.83 -8.55
N ILE A 342 10.96 -0.75 -7.22
CA ILE A 342 12.01 0.04 -6.57
C ILE A 342 13.36 -0.59 -6.91
N SER A 343 14.20 0.17 -7.58
CA SER A 343 15.53 -0.32 -7.93
C SER A 343 16.31 -0.53 -6.64
N ASN A 344 16.80 -1.75 -6.41
CA ASN A 344 17.79 -2.05 -5.36
C ASN A 344 18.98 -1.06 -5.40
N LEU A 345 19.24 -0.46 -6.58
CA LEU A 345 20.21 0.61 -6.76
C LEU A 345 19.90 1.86 -5.92
N PHE A 346 18.63 2.30 -5.88
CA PHE A 346 18.21 3.48 -5.12
C PHE A 346 18.54 3.32 -3.64
N PHE A 347 18.01 2.27 -3.01
CA PHE A 347 18.25 2.02 -1.58
C PHE A 347 19.72 1.75 -1.27
N ARG A 348 20.46 1.09 -2.17
CA ARG A 348 21.91 0.93 -2.04
C ARG A 348 22.62 2.29 -2.00
N ASN A 349 22.24 3.20 -2.88
CA ASN A 349 22.79 4.54 -2.91
C ASN A 349 22.36 5.32 -1.66
N CYS A 350 21.10 5.22 -1.22
CA CYS A 350 20.65 5.82 0.03
C CYS A 350 21.49 5.35 1.23
N ASN A 351 21.74 4.04 1.34
CA ASN A 351 22.59 3.48 2.39
C ASN A 351 24.01 4.03 2.38
N THR A 352 24.52 4.40 1.20
CA THR A 352 25.84 5.00 1.05
C THR A 352 25.84 6.47 1.48
N PHE A 353 24.95 7.28 0.89
CA PHE A 353 24.89 8.72 1.13
C PHE A 353 24.50 9.09 2.56
N ARG A 354 23.62 8.32 3.23
CA ARG A 354 23.24 8.62 4.62
C ARG A 354 24.40 8.49 5.62
N THR A 355 25.45 7.75 5.24
CA THR A 355 26.66 7.58 6.05
C THR A 355 27.76 8.59 5.70
N MET A 356 27.59 9.37 4.64
CA MET A 356 28.54 10.40 4.27
C MET A 356 28.40 11.60 5.21
N THR A 357 29.49 12.35 5.33
CA THR A 357 29.58 13.61 6.05
C THR A 357 29.41 14.80 5.08
N PRO A 358 29.02 15.99 5.55
CA PRO A 358 28.98 17.18 4.71
C PRO A 358 30.31 17.49 3.99
N ASN A 359 31.46 17.23 4.63
CA ASN A 359 32.77 17.41 4.00
C ASN A 359 33.02 16.46 2.83
N GLU A 360 32.54 15.21 2.92
CA GLU A 360 32.67 14.23 1.83
C GLU A 360 31.78 14.56 0.63
N LEU A 361 30.71 15.34 0.84
CA LEU A 361 29.86 15.90 -0.21
C LEU A 361 30.31 17.29 -0.68
N GLU A 362 31.47 17.77 -0.24
CA GLU A 362 32.04 19.07 -0.61
C GLU A 362 31.08 20.26 -0.33
N ILE A 363 30.25 20.16 0.72
CA ILE A 363 29.32 21.22 1.09
C ILE A 363 30.10 22.40 1.69
N THR A 364 29.81 23.61 1.20
CA THR A 364 30.51 24.85 1.54
C THR A 364 30.54 25.14 3.05
N GLU A 365 31.63 25.75 3.51
CA GLU A 365 31.79 26.17 4.90
C GLU A 365 30.70 27.14 5.36
N GLY A 366 30.29 27.03 6.63
CA GLY A 366 29.29 27.91 7.26
C GLY A 366 27.85 27.42 7.17
N ILE A 367 27.59 26.34 6.41
CA ILE A 367 26.28 25.68 6.35
C ILE A 367 26.11 24.70 7.52
N PHE A 368 27.16 23.94 7.81
CA PHE A 368 27.26 23.07 8.98
C PHE A 368 28.31 23.62 9.94
N THR A 369 28.09 23.39 11.24
CA THR A 369 29.09 23.67 12.27
C THR A 369 30.30 22.76 12.07
N ASP A 370 31.48 23.13 12.59
CA ASP A 370 32.70 22.31 12.41
C ASP A 370 32.55 20.90 12.99
N GLN A 371 31.72 20.75 14.03
CA GLN A 371 31.35 19.46 14.57
C GLN A 371 30.48 18.65 13.59
N GLN A 372 29.45 19.29 13.01
CA GLN A 372 28.53 18.62 12.08
C GLN A 372 29.19 18.25 10.75
N LYS A 373 30.14 19.05 10.26
CA LYS A 373 30.85 18.81 8.98
C LYS A 373 31.50 17.42 8.87
N ASN A 374 31.89 16.85 10.01
CA ASN A 374 32.56 15.55 10.10
C ASN A 374 31.64 14.45 10.66
N GLN A 375 30.35 14.74 10.86
CA GLN A 375 29.37 13.76 11.30
C GLN A 375 28.61 13.20 10.10
N PRO A 376 28.36 11.88 10.07
CA PRO A 376 27.46 11.30 9.09
C PRO A 376 26.07 11.93 9.14
N PHE A 377 25.40 12.11 8.01
CA PHE A 377 24.04 12.67 7.96
C PHE A 377 23.04 11.97 8.90
N VAL A 378 23.10 10.63 8.98
CA VAL A 378 22.27 9.85 9.93
C VAL A 378 22.53 10.19 11.41
N SER A 379 23.68 10.77 11.73
CA SER A 379 24.00 11.25 13.09
C SER A 379 23.56 12.70 13.29
N ILE A 380 23.65 13.53 12.25
CA ILE A 380 23.14 14.90 12.26
C ILE A 380 21.62 14.90 12.47
N ASP A 381 20.90 14.04 11.75
CA ASP A 381 19.45 13.83 11.93
C ASP A 381 19.08 13.57 13.40
N LYS A 382 19.81 12.69 14.08
CA LYS A 382 19.55 12.35 15.50
C LYS A 382 19.88 13.46 16.50
N THR A 383 20.63 14.48 16.10
CA THR A 383 21.18 15.50 17.00
C THR A 383 20.72 16.92 16.69
N VAL A 384 20.08 17.14 15.54
CA VAL A 384 19.62 18.45 15.08
C VAL A 384 18.12 18.37 14.77
N ASP A 385 17.28 18.83 15.72
CA ASP A 385 15.81 18.71 15.66
C ASP A 385 15.19 19.22 14.35
N ASN A 386 15.65 20.37 13.83
CA ASN A 386 15.16 20.91 12.58
C ASN A 386 15.59 20.07 11.36
N PHE A 387 16.74 19.37 11.44
CA PHE A 387 17.17 18.44 10.40
C PHE A 387 16.27 17.20 10.41
N HIS A 388 16.00 16.65 11.59
CA HIS A 388 15.06 15.56 11.77
C HIS A 388 13.66 15.91 11.25
N SER A 389 13.15 17.08 11.64
CA SER A 389 11.85 17.58 11.15
C SER A 389 11.83 17.74 9.63
N ALA A 390 12.94 18.13 9.01
CA ALA A 390 13.05 18.22 7.56
C ALA A 390 13.02 16.84 6.88
N VAL A 391 13.65 15.82 7.49
CA VAL A 391 13.59 14.43 7.05
C VAL A 391 12.17 13.89 7.18
N ASP A 392 11.48 14.14 8.29
CA ASP A 392 10.06 13.77 8.50
C ASP A 392 9.15 14.35 7.42
N CYS A 393 9.33 15.63 7.07
CA CYS A 393 8.60 16.28 5.99
C CYS A 393 8.87 15.63 4.61
N ILE A 394 10.08 15.16 4.35
CA ILE A 394 10.39 14.40 3.12
C ILE A 394 9.75 13.02 3.18
N MET A 395 9.85 12.32 4.31
CA MET A 395 9.31 10.98 4.47
C MET A 395 7.79 10.96 4.33
N SER A 396 7.10 11.99 4.85
CA SER A 396 5.64 12.05 4.86
C SER A 396 5.01 12.15 3.47
N VAL A 397 5.78 12.51 2.42
CA VAL A 397 5.30 12.61 1.04
C VAL A 397 4.69 11.31 0.52
N GLN A 398 5.11 10.15 1.06
CA GLN A 398 4.55 8.85 0.70
C GLN A 398 3.10 8.64 1.16
N PHE A 399 2.61 9.49 2.07
CA PHE A 399 1.23 9.45 2.56
C PHE A 399 0.33 10.49 1.87
N CYS A 400 0.89 11.35 1.02
CA CYS A 400 0.14 12.36 0.28
C CYS A 400 -0.35 11.79 -1.05
N VAL A 401 -1.66 11.90 -1.30
CA VAL A 401 -2.30 11.46 -2.56
C VAL A 401 -2.55 12.62 -3.54
N ASN A 402 -2.36 13.85 -3.09
CA ASN A 402 -2.52 15.08 -3.85
C ASN A 402 -1.17 15.79 -4.02
N PRO A 403 -0.80 16.23 -5.23
CA PRO A 403 0.50 16.86 -5.50
C PRO A 403 0.71 18.18 -4.75
N LEU A 404 -0.33 18.95 -4.43
CA LEU A 404 -0.14 20.18 -3.66
C LEU A 404 0.30 19.91 -2.22
N ASP A 405 -0.32 18.92 -1.55
CA ASP A 405 0.05 18.55 -0.18
C ASP A 405 1.45 17.94 -0.14
N LEU A 406 1.78 17.12 -1.14
CA LEU A 406 3.11 16.53 -1.33
C LEU A 406 4.18 17.63 -1.44
N VAL A 407 3.97 18.57 -2.35
CA VAL A 407 4.92 19.66 -2.59
C VAL A 407 4.98 20.64 -1.42
N ASN A 408 3.87 20.88 -0.71
CA ASN A 408 3.89 21.65 0.52
C ASN A 408 4.77 20.97 1.59
N SER A 409 4.71 19.64 1.73
CA SER A 409 5.59 18.92 2.66
C SER A 409 7.07 19.07 2.29
N LEU A 410 7.41 18.93 1.00
CA LEU A 410 8.76 19.18 0.50
C LEU A 410 9.22 20.62 0.75
N PHE A 411 8.33 21.59 0.54
CA PHE A 411 8.60 23.00 0.82
C PHE A 411 8.86 23.25 2.32
N GLN A 412 8.09 22.62 3.21
CA GLN A 412 8.33 22.70 4.67
C GLN A 412 9.71 22.14 5.03
N SER A 413 10.12 21.02 4.44
CA SER A 413 11.48 20.48 4.60
C SER A 413 12.54 21.50 4.20
N MET A 414 12.34 22.18 3.06
CA MET A 414 13.25 23.23 2.61
C MET A 414 13.31 24.44 3.55
N GLN A 415 12.18 24.86 4.12
CA GLN A 415 12.16 25.93 5.11
C GLN A 415 12.97 25.55 6.36
N LYS A 416 12.89 24.29 6.79
CA LYS A 416 13.66 23.77 7.92
C LYS A 416 15.17 23.74 7.63
N PHE A 417 15.59 23.30 6.43
CA PHE A 417 17.00 23.43 6.03
C PHE A 417 17.46 24.88 6.01
N ASN A 418 16.66 25.80 5.46
CA ASN A 418 17.00 27.22 5.46
C ASN A 418 17.19 27.78 6.87
N ILE A 419 16.40 27.35 7.86
CA ILE A 419 16.59 27.76 9.27
C ILE A 419 17.91 27.21 9.82
N ILE A 420 18.25 25.95 9.56
CA ILE A 420 19.51 25.33 10.01
C ILE A 420 20.70 26.09 9.44
N MET A 421 20.71 26.33 8.13
CA MET A 421 21.78 27.05 7.44
C MET A 421 21.93 28.47 7.99
N LYS A 422 20.81 29.15 8.22
CA LYS A 422 20.82 30.50 8.80
C LYS A 422 21.37 30.50 10.21
N ARG A 423 20.94 29.57 11.04
CA ARG A 423 21.44 29.41 12.40
C ARG A 423 22.95 29.14 12.40
N ASN A 424 23.41 28.15 11.65
CA ASN A 424 24.82 27.78 11.62
C ASN A 424 25.71 28.92 11.10
N SER A 425 25.25 29.74 10.16
CA SER A 425 26.00 30.91 9.67
C SER A 425 26.21 32.02 10.73
N LEU A 426 25.34 32.07 11.74
CA LEU A 426 25.38 33.06 12.81
C LEU A 426 26.17 32.56 14.03
N GLU A 427 26.34 31.25 14.18
CA GLU A 427 27.04 30.66 15.33
C GLU A 427 28.46 31.23 15.50
N PRO A 428 29.29 31.44 14.46
CA PRO A 428 30.60 32.07 14.63
C PRO A 428 30.54 33.50 15.20
N LYS A 429 29.41 34.20 15.00
CA LYS A 429 29.23 35.60 15.45
C LYS A 429 28.62 35.69 16.84
N PHE A 430 27.70 34.79 17.18
CA PHE A 430 26.90 34.89 18.41
C PHE A 430 27.21 33.79 19.44
N GLY A 431 27.95 32.75 19.04
CA GLY A 431 28.25 31.60 19.90
C GLY A 431 26.98 31.01 20.52
N GLN A 432 27.01 30.79 21.84
CA GLN A 432 25.89 30.19 22.59
C GLN A 432 24.62 31.06 22.60
N LEU A 433 24.72 32.38 22.37
CA LEU A 433 23.56 33.28 22.38
C LEU A 433 22.59 33.02 21.22
N ILE A 434 23.02 32.28 20.20
CA ILE A 434 22.16 31.93 19.08
C ILE A 434 20.93 31.11 19.50
N SER A 435 21.04 30.35 20.59
CA SER A 435 19.95 29.56 21.14
C SER A 435 18.79 30.40 21.66
N VAL A 436 19.02 31.69 21.92
CA VAL A 436 18.03 32.65 22.42
C VAL A 436 17.28 33.36 21.29
N ILE A 437 17.80 33.32 20.05
CA ILE A 437 17.15 33.92 18.89
C ILE A 437 16.03 33.01 18.42
N ASP A 438 14.81 33.54 18.36
CA ASP A 438 13.64 32.79 17.92
C ASP A 438 13.72 32.43 16.42
N GLU A 439 13.06 31.33 16.05
CA GLU A 439 13.09 30.82 14.68
C GLU A 439 12.49 31.81 13.66
N GLU A 440 11.53 32.65 14.07
CA GLU A 440 10.89 33.62 13.17
C GLU A 440 11.90 34.71 12.76
N THR A 441 12.69 35.20 13.72
CA THR A 441 13.78 36.14 13.48
C THR A 441 14.85 35.52 12.57
N ILE A 442 15.24 34.27 12.82
CA ILE A 442 16.20 33.55 11.95
C ILE A 442 15.63 33.39 10.54
N ALA A 443 14.36 33.02 10.40
CA ALA A 443 13.71 32.79 9.11
C ALA A 443 13.69 34.04 8.22
N LYS A 444 13.62 35.24 8.82
CA LYS A 444 13.63 36.53 8.09
C LYS A 444 15.00 36.93 7.55
N LEU A 445 16.10 36.31 7.99
CA LEU A 445 17.44 36.64 7.50
C LEU A 445 17.60 36.21 6.04
N GLN A 446 18.26 37.04 5.25
CA GLN A 446 18.64 36.69 3.88
C GLN A 446 20.06 36.13 3.91
N LEU A 447 20.20 34.87 3.48
CA LEU A 447 21.51 34.28 3.23
C LEU A 447 21.60 33.83 1.78
N PRO A 448 22.66 34.22 1.06
CA PRO A 448 22.94 33.62 -0.23
C PRO A 448 23.30 32.16 0.01
N THR A 449 22.44 31.26 -0.43
CA THR A 449 22.71 29.82 -0.43
C THR A 449 22.92 29.40 -1.88
N SER A 450 24.02 28.72 -2.17
CA SER A 450 24.24 28.17 -3.51
C SER A 450 23.25 27.03 -3.75
N PHE A 451 22.83 26.84 -5.00
CA PHE A 451 21.97 25.72 -5.37
C PHE A 451 22.65 24.37 -5.07
N ASP A 452 23.94 24.25 -5.37
CA ASP A 452 24.69 23.00 -5.24
C ASP A 452 24.80 22.53 -3.78
N ASP A 453 25.03 23.46 -2.85
CA ASP A 453 25.04 23.14 -1.42
C ASP A 453 23.67 22.69 -0.94
N PHE A 454 22.62 23.44 -1.30
CA PHE A 454 21.26 23.13 -0.87
C PHE A 454 20.77 21.80 -1.44
N PHE A 455 21.06 21.55 -2.72
CA PHE A 455 20.74 20.30 -3.38
C PHE A 455 21.44 19.11 -2.70
N SER A 456 22.71 19.28 -2.33
CA SER A 456 23.49 18.25 -1.65
C SER A 456 22.93 17.86 -0.29
N ILE A 457 22.51 18.85 0.50
CA ILE A 457 21.82 18.63 1.77
C ILE A 457 20.50 17.93 1.54
N PHE A 458 19.73 18.40 0.55
CA PHE A 458 18.38 17.91 0.31
C PHE A 458 18.37 16.44 -0.13
N TYR A 459 19.20 16.04 -1.11
CA TYR A 459 19.24 14.64 -1.52
C TYR A 459 19.86 13.75 -0.43
N ALA A 460 20.82 14.26 0.36
CA ALA A 460 21.35 13.53 1.51
C ALA A 460 20.25 13.25 2.54
N ALA A 461 19.37 14.22 2.81
CA ALA A 461 18.22 14.03 3.70
C ALA A 461 17.22 12.99 3.18
N ILE A 462 16.93 12.97 1.87
CA ILE A 462 16.13 11.90 1.23
C ILE A 462 16.70 10.50 1.58
N THR A 463 18.01 10.37 1.77
CA THR A 463 18.64 9.06 1.98
C THR A 463 18.54 8.50 3.39
N ILE A 464 18.16 9.33 4.38
CA ILE A 464 18.07 8.92 5.79
C ILE A 464 16.84 8.05 5.98
N GLU A 465 15.68 8.59 5.64
CA GLU A 465 14.38 7.90 5.64
C GLU A 465 13.70 8.05 4.28
N PRO A 466 14.19 7.34 3.24
CA PRO A 466 13.64 7.46 1.90
C PRO A 466 12.16 7.04 1.85
N PRO A 467 11.31 7.77 1.11
CA PRO A 467 9.95 7.32 0.80
C PRO A 467 9.95 5.91 0.20
N SER A 468 8.90 5.12 0.46
CA SER A 468 8.82 3.75 -0.08
C SER A 468 8.63 3.70 -1.59
N ASN A 469 8.14 4.76 -2.21
CA ASN A 469 7.76 4.83 -3.64
C ASN A 469 8.32 6.09 -4.33
N PRO A 470 9.62 6.40 -4.20
CA PRO A 470 10.17 7.70 -4.56
C PRO A 470 10.13 7.95 -6.08
N MET A 471 10.24 6.90 -6.89
CA MET A 471 10.12 7.00 -8.35
C MET A 471 8.69 7.28 -8.79
N ALA A 472 7.72 6.59 -8.19
CA ALA A 472 6.31 6.84 -8.47
C ALA A 472 5.92 8.28 -8.09
N ILE A 473 6.40 8.77 -6.94
CA ILE A 473 6.19 10.17 -6.52
C ILE A 473 6.82 11.15 -7.50
N LYS A 474 8.07 10.93 -7.92
CA LYS A 474 8.71 11.77 -8.93
C LYS A 474 7.88 11.79 -10.22
N ASP A 475 7.50 10.62 -10.73
CA ASP A 475 6.73 10.50 -11.97
C ASP A 475 5.35 11.16 -11.84
N PHE A 476 4.73 11.07 -10.67
CA PHE A 476 3.49 11.79 -10.33
C PHE A 476 3.69 13.31 -10.39
N LEU A 477 4.72 13.86 -9.75
CA LEU A 477 5.01 15.29 -9.79
C LEU A 477 5.30 15.79 -11.22
N VAL A 478 5.99 15.00 -12.03
CA VAL A 478 6.24 15.34 -13.44
C VAL A 478 4.94 15.29 -14.26
N ALA A 479 4.12 14.25 -14.09
CA ALA A 479 2.87 14.08 -14.82
C ALA A 479 1.88 15.23 -14.53
N PHE A 480 1.85 15.74 -13.31
CA PHE A 480 0.97 16.82 -12.87
C PHE A 480 1.66 18.19 -12.80
N SER A 481 2.79 18.37 -13.49
CA SER A 481 3.54 19.64 -13.56
C SER A 481 2.77 20.81 -14.19
N GLN A 482 1.65 20.56 -14.88
CA GLN A 482 0.76 21.61 -15.39
C GLN A 482 -0.05 22.31 -14.28
N LEU A 483 -0.08 21.75 -13.07
CA LEU A 483 -0.63 22.45 -11.91
C LEU A 483 0.18 23.72 -11.68
N LYS A 484 -0.49 24.86 -11.77
CA LYS A 484 0.14 26.16 -11.51
C LYS A 484 0.45 26.28 -10.03
N MET A 485 1.66 25.86 -9.66
CA MET A 485 2.23 26.06 -8.33
C MET A 485 2.98 27.39 -8.29
N ASP A 486 3.02 28.01 -7.12
CA ASP A 486 3.91 29.15 -6.92
C ASP A 486 5.38 28.74 -7.06
N PRO A 487 6.26 29.67 -7.46
CA PRO A 487 7.67 29.36 -7.71
C PRO A 487 8.38 28.59 -6.58
N PRO A 488 8.16 28.89 -5.28
CA PRO A 488 8.80 28.13 -4.20
C PRO A 488 8.34 26.65 -4.14
N MET A 489 7.06 26.40 -4.40
CA MET A 489 6.51 25.04 -4.47
C MET A 489 7.01 24.30 -5.71
N ALA A 490 6.99 24.95 -6.88
CA ALA A 490 7.54 24.37 -8.10
C ALA A 490 9.03 23.99 -7.93
N TYR A 491 9.80 24.86 -7.27
CA TYR A 491 11.21 24.60 -6.95
C TYR A 491 11.38 23.38 -6.03
N ALA A 492 10.54 23.24 -4.99
CA ALA A 492 10.54 22.06 -4.11
C ALA A 492 10.27 20.75 -4.86
N ALA A 493 9.27 20.76 -5.77
CA ALA A 493 8.95 19.60 -6.61
C ALA A 493 10.11 19.21 -7.54
N SER A 494 10.74 20.21 -8.17
CA SER A 494 11.92 20.01 -9.02
C SER A 494 13.11 19.47 -8.24
N LEU A 495 13.34 19.98 -7.03
CA LEU A 495 14.45 19.56 -6.18
C LEU A 495 14.34 18.09 -5.77
N PHE A 496 13.15 17.66 -5.35
CA PHE A 496 12.89 16.25 -5.04
C PHE A 496 13.08 15.36 -6.29
N SER A 497 12.51 15.76 -7.42
CA SER A 497 12.63 15.02 -8.68
C SER A 497 14.09 14.87 -9.13
N ALA A 498 14.90 15.93 -8.97
CA ALA A 498 16.33 15.92 -9.25
C ALA A 498 17.09 15.01 -8.26
N GLY A 499 16.77 15.08 -6.96
CA GLY A 499 17.40 14.27 -5.92
C GLY A 499 17.17 12.78 -6.14
N VAL A 500 15.93 12.37 -6.40
CA VAL A 500 15.60 10.98 -6.74
C VAL A 500 16.34 10.53 -8.01
N SER A 501 16.42 11.38 -9.03
CA SER A 501 17.14 11.07 -10.27
C SER A 501 18.64 10.90 -10.05
N HIS A 502 19.25 11.75 -9.23
CA HIS A 502 20.67 11.68 -8.87
C HIS A 502 20.99 10.38 -8.11
N LEU A 503 20.15 10.04 -7.13
CA LEU A 503 20.28 8.80 -6.37
C LEU A 503 20.07 7.55 -7.23
N MET A 504 19.34 7.65 -8.34
CA MET A 504 19.16 6.53 -9.29
C MET A 504 20.30 6.38 -10.30
N SER A 505 20.93 7.48 -10.71
CA SER A 505 21.97 7.47 -11.76
C SER A 505 23.38 7.21 -11.22
N THR A 506 23.58 7.31 -9.91
CA THR A 506 24.90 7.10 -9.28
C THR A 506 25.30 5.63 -9.33
N LYS A 507 26.17 5.24 -10.28
CA LYS A 507 26.51 3.82 -10.59
C LYS A 507 27.47 3.16 -9.58
N LYS A 508 28.34 3.93 -8.95
CA LYS A 508 29.21 3.57 -7.79
C LYS A 508 30.08 4.79 -7.53
N MET A 509 30.01 5.39 -6.35
CA MET A 509 31.07 6.30 -5.94
C MET A 509 32.31 5.45 -5.65
N THR A 510 33.29 5.51 -6.54
CA THR A 510 34.65 5.11 -6.19
C THR A 510 35.18 6.13 -5.20
N PHE A 511 35.00 5.82 -3.91
CA PHE A 511 35.65 6.59 -2.87
C PHE A 511 37.15 6.53 -3.14
N LYS A 512 37.78 7.69 -3.39
CA LYS A 512 39.23 7.79 -3.21
C LYS A 512 39.40 7.77 -1.69
N PRO A 513 39.89 6.67 -1.08
CA PRO A 513 40.21 6.74 0.34
C PRO A 513 41.11 7.94 0.51
N GLN A 514 40.73 8.88 1.39
CA GLN A 514 41.62 9.99 1.69
C GLN A 514 42.97 9.39 2.08
N PRO A 515 44.09 9.87 1.50
CA PRO A 515 45.40 9.40 1.89
C PRO A 515 45.46 9.52 3.41
N LYS A 516 45.59 8.39 4.11
CA LYS A 516 45.84 8.42 5.56
C LYS A 516 47.10 9.26 5.71
N ASP A 517 46.98 10.45 6.28
CA ASP A 517 48.13 11.28 6.60
C ASP A 517 49.08 10.46 7.47
N SER A 518 50.11 9.91 6.83
CA SER A 518 51.15 9.09 7.44
C SER A 518 52.18 10.00 8.09
N GLY A 519 51.73 10.86 9.02
CA GLY A 519 52.57 11.94 9.54
C GLY A 519 52.09 12.53 10.85
N ASN A 520 52.29 11.80 11.95
CA ASN A 520 53.27 12.25 12.97
C ASN A 520 53.47 11.16 14.03
N PRO A 521 54.67 10.54 14.11
CA PRO A 521 55.08 9.91 15.35
C PRO A 521 55.34 11.01 16.38
N ILE A 522 54.68 10.94 17.54
CA ILE A 522 55.11 11.65 18.75
C ILE A 522 56.28 10.86 19.35
#